data_AF-A0A4R0XSJ5-F1
#
_entry.id   AF-A0A4R0XSJ5-F1
#
_cell.length_a   1.000
_cell.length_b   1.000
_cell.length_c   1.000
_cell.angle_alpha   90.00
_cell.angle_beta   90.00
_cell.angle_gamma   90.00
#
_symmetry.space_group_name_H-M   'P 1'
#
loop_
_entity.id
_entity.type
_entity.pdbx_description
1 polymer ?
#
loop_
_entity_poly.entity_id
_entity_poly.type
_entity_poly.pdbx_seq_one_letter_code
_entity_poly.pdbx_strand_id
1 'polypeptide(L)'
;MNRIPLKMEMHSGMIEGNHFFRSGTSDYVFGALFIVLALAILCFYPRAKENAKRYKKKQMEEYKKMNPKAPSDYENTGMFLPPWERTKLFAPLFFCVVFIIIGFAFLVGTPLKLWVD
;
A
#
# COMPACT_ATOMS: atom_id res chain seq x y z
N MET A 1 11.71 23.15 -24.12
CA MET A 1 11.70 23.60 -22.71
C MET A 1 11.17 25.02 -22.72
N ASN A 2 9.89 25.25 -22.38
CA ASN A 2 9.25 26.56 -22.54
C ASN A 2 8.59 26.97 -21.21
N ARG A 3 9.11 28.02 -20.55
CA ARG A 3 8.53 28.59 -19.33
C ARG A 3 7.58 29.70 -19.76
N ILE A 4 6.33 29.67 -19.30
CA ILE A 4 5.39 30.79 -19.49
C ILE A 4 5.37 31.56 -18.17
N PRO A 5 5.98 32.75 -18.08
CA PRO A 5 5.93 33.54 -16.87
C PRO A 5 4.54 34.21 -16.75
N LEU A 6 3.78 33.82 -15.73
CA LEU A 6 2.63 34.61 -15.28
C LEU A 6 3.13 35.64 -14.27
N LYS A 7 3.27 36.89 -14.73
CA LYS A 7 3.39 38.04 -13.85
C LYS A 7 2.00 38.39 -13.35
N MET A 8 1.71 38.13 -12.07
CA MET A 8 0.60 38.77 -11.39
C MET A 8 1.19 39.81 -10.44
N GLU A 9 0.89 41.08 -10.72
CA GLU A 9 1.29 42.21 -9.89
C GLU A 9 0.20 42.45 -8.84
N MET A 10 0.53 42.27 -7.56
CA MET A 10 -0.29 42.72 -6.44
C MET A 10 0.56 43.59 -5.51
N HIS A 11 -0.11 44.54 -4.86
CA HIS A 11 0.40 45.70 -4.13
C HIS A 11 1.26 45.40 -2.87
N SER A 12 1.66 44.14 -2.63
CA SER A 12 2.38 43.72 -1.42
C SER A 12 3.48 42.67 -1.67
N GLY A 13 4.21 42.81 -2.79
CA GLY A 13 5.44 42.08 -3.04
C GLY A 13 5.29 40.83 -3.90
N MET A 14 6.38 40.47 -4.59
CA MET A 14 6.44 39.32 -5.49
C MET A 14 6.70 38.04 -4.70
N ILE A 15 5.70 37.16 -4.62
CA ILE A 15 5.91 35.78 -4.19
C ILE A 15 6.01 34.92 -5.45
N GLU A 16 7.22 34.47 -5.77
CA GLU A 16 7.45 33.43 -6.78
C GLU A 16 6.92 32.10 -6.25
N GLY A 17 5.62 31.87 -6.42
CA GLY A 17 5.02 30.56 -6.26
C GLY A 17 5.49 29.64 -7.39
N ASN A 18 6.59 28.92 -7.17
CA ASN A 18 6.99 27.84 -8.04
C ASN A 18 5.95 26.72 -7.95
N HIS A 19 4.95 26.74 -8.84
CA HIS A 19 4.09 25.59 -9.07
C HIS A 19 4.97 24.42 -9.53
N PHE A 20 5.26 23.51 -8.61
CA PHE A 20 6.32 22.52 -8.76
C PHE A 20 5.99 21.36 -9.71
N PHE A 21 4.75 21.22 -10.20
CA PHE A 21 4.44 20.20 -11.21
C PHE A 21 3.41 20.69 -12.23
N ARG A 22 3.89 21.02 -13.44
CA ARG A 22 3.06 21.05 -14.64
C ARG A 22 3.87 20.53 -15.82
N SER A 23 4.27 19.27 -15.75
CA SER A 23 4.53 18.47 -16.94
C SER A 23 3.42 17.44 -16.99
N GLY A 24 2.34 17.74 -17.72
CA GLY A 24 1.11 16.93 -17.69
C GLY A 24 1.38 15.45 -17.98
N THR A 25 2.46 15.10 -18.69
CA THR A 25 2.82 13.72 -19.02
C THR A 25 3.47 12.95 -17.87
N SER A 26 4.22 13.59 -16.96
CA SER A 26 4.93 12.87 -15.88
C SER A 26 3.98 12.23 -14.89
N ASP A 27 2.92 12.95 -14.55
CA ASP A 27 2.02 12.57 -13.44
C ASP A 27 1.17 11.35 -13.84
N TYR A 28 0.77 11.27 -15.11
CA TYR A 28 0.11 10.08 -15.66
C TYR A 28 1.05 8.86 -15.71
N VAL A 29 2.33 9.05 -16.02
CA VAL A 29 3.32 7.96 -16.03
C VAL A 29 3.53 7.41 -14.62
N PHE A 30 3.70 8.28 -13.62
CA PHE A 30 3.81 7.85 -12.22
C PHE A 30 2.54 7.18 -11.72
N GLY A 31 1.36 7.77 -12.01
CA GLY A 31 0.07 7.19 -11.64
C GLY A 31 -0.12 5.78 -12.22
N ALA A 32 0.16 5.59 -13.51
CA ALA A 32 0.09 4.29 -14.17
C ALA A 32 1.11 3.29 -13.57
N LEU A 33 2.33 3.73 -13.29
CA LEU A 33 3.37 2.89 -12.66
C LEU A 33 2.93 2.37 -11.30
N PHE A 34 2.34 3.22 -10.44
CA PHE A 34 1.86 2.81 -9.11
C PHE A 34 0.71 1.81 -9.20
N ILE A 35 -0.20 1.96 -10.18
CA ILE A 35 -1.28 0.99 -10.41
C ILE A 35 -0.72 -0.37 -10.86
N VAL A 36 0.23 -0.37 -11.80
CA VAL A 36 0.89 -1.62 -12.25
C VAL A 36 1.62 -2.29 -11.09
N LEU A 37 2.30 -1.51 -10.25
CA LEU A 37 2.99 -2.01 -9.06
C LEU A 37 2.02 -2.61 -8.03
N ALA A 38 0.85 -1.99 -7.83
CA ALA A 38 -0.20 -2.52 -6.96
C ALA A 38 -0.71 -3.89 -7.45
N LEU A 39 -0.94 -4.02 -8.76
CA LEU A 39 -1.32 -5.30 -9.37
C LEU A 39 -0.22 -6.35 -9.24
N ALA A 40 1.04 -5.98 -9.44
CA ALA A 40 2.19 -6.87 -9.27
C ALA A 40 2.29 -7.39 -7.83
N ILE A 41 2.02 -6.55 -6.83
CA ILE A 41 2.01 -6.95 -5.41
C ILE A 41 0.86 -7.91 -5.11
N LEU A 42 -0.30 -7.72 -5.72
CA LEU A 42 -1.46 -8.60 -5.53
C LEU A 42 -1.13 -10.06 -5.92
N CYS A 43 -0.27 -10.27 -6.92
CA CYS A 43 0.20 -11.60 -7.31
C CYS A 43 0.96 -12.35 -6.18
N PHE A 44 1.51 -11.63 -5.19
CA PHE A 44 2.17 -12.25 -4.03
C PHE A 44 1.21 -12.67 -2.91
N TYR A 45 -0.03 -12.18 -2.91
CA TYR A 45 -1.05 -12.54 -1.93
C TYR A 45 -1.33 -14.07 -1.82
N PRO A 46 -1.53 -14.83 -2.91
CA PRO A 46 -1.74 -16.28 -2.79
C PRO A 46 -0.56 -16.99 -2.12
N ARG A 47 0.67 -16.55 -2.39
CA ARG A 47 1.88 -17.09 -1.75
C ARG A 47 1.93 -16.76 -0.25
N ALA A 48 1.55 -15.53 0.12
CA ALA A 48 1.43 -15.15 1.53
C ALA A 48 0.37 -15.99 2.27
N LYS A 49 -0.77 -16.24 1.64
CA LYS A 49 -1.84 -17.12 2.16
C LYS A 49 -1.37 -18.56 2.35
N GLU A 50 -0.60 -19.09 1.41
CA GLU A 50 -0.03 -20.44 1.53
C GLU A 50 0.96 -20.54 2.69
N ASN A 51 1.84 -19.55 2.86
CA ASN A 51 2.78 -19.51 3.98
C ASN A 51 2.06 -19.52 5.34
N ALA A 52 1.02 -18.72 5.51
CA ALA A 52 0.22 -18.70 6.74
C ALA A 52 -0.44 -20.06 7.02
N LYS A 53 -0.95 -20.75 5.99
CA LYS A 53 -1.49 -22.11 6.12
C LYS A 53 -0.42 -23.12 6.55
N ARG A 54 0.77 -23.05 5.96
CA ARG A 54 1.90 -23.90 6.33
C ARG A 54 2.33 -23.68 7.78
N TYR A 55 2.31 -22.43 8.23
CA TYR A 55 2.60 -22.08 9.62
C TYR A 55 1.57 -22.67 10.59
N LYS A 56 0.27 -22.50 10.31
CA LYS A 56 -0.82 -23.13 11.10
C LYS A 56 -0.67 -24.65 11.16
N LYS A 57 -0.33 -25.29 10.04
CA LYS A 57 -0.13 -26.75 9.98
C LYS A 57 1.03 -27.22 10.87
N LYS A 58 2.17 -26.53 10.82
CA LYS A 58 3.32 -26.84 11.68
C LYS A 58 2.98 -26.67 13.17
N GLN A 59 2.28 -25.59 13.52
CA GLN A 59 1.80 -25.41 14.89
C GLN A 59 0.87 -26.53 15.34
N MET A 60 -0.06 -27.00 14.49
CA MET A 60 -0.91 -28.15 14.80
C MET A 60 -0.12 -29.44 15.02
N GLU A 61 0.88 -29.70 14.18
CA GLU A 61 1.72 -30.89 14.28
C GLU A 61 2.51 -30.91 15.60
N GLU A 62 3.06 -29.77 16.01
CA GLU A 62 3.75 -29.61 17.30
C GLU A 62 2.79 -29.73 18.48
N TYR A 63 1.62 -29.08 18.39
CA TYR A 63 0.60 -29.12 19.43
C TYR A 63 0.07 -30.54 19.66
N LYS A 64 -0.16 -31.31 18.59
CA LYS A 64 -0.61 -32.71 18.66
C LYS A 64 0.42 -33.65 19.27
N LYS A 65 1.72 -33.38 19.11
CA LYS A 65 2.78 -34.16 19.77
C LYS A 65 2.72 -34.02 21.29
N MET A 66 2.40 -32.82 21.77
CA MET A 66 2.29 -32.53 23.20
C MET A 66 0.91 -32.90 23.77
N ASN A 67 -0.13 -32.86 22.93
CA ASN A 67 -1.52 -33.12 23.31
C ASN A 67 -2.18 -34.11 22.32
N PRO A 68 -2.02 -35.43 22.53
CA PRO A 68 -2.55 -36.44 21.61
C PRO A 68 -4.08 -36.49 21.53
N LYS A 69 -4.79 -35.93 22.52
CA LYS A 69 -6.26 -35.77 22.53
C LYS A 69 -6.73 -34.44 21.93
N ALA A 70 -5.82 -33.65 21.36
CA ALA A 70 -6.16 -32.37 20.77
C ALA A 70 -7.14 -32.52 19.59
N PRO A 71 -8.06 -31.54 19.40
CA PRO A 71 -8.94 -31.52 18.25
C PRO A 71 -8.14 -31.44 16.93
N SER A 72 -8.77 -31.92 15.85
CA SER A 72 -8.16 -31.90 14.51
C SER A 72 -7.97 -30.48 13.95
N ASP A 73 -8.82 -29.56 14.39
CA ASP A 73 -8.98 -28.24 13.77
C ASP A 73 -8.27 -27.16 14.57
N TYR A 74 -7.50 -26.32 13.87
CA TYR A 74 -6.71 -25.23 14.45
C TYR A 74 -7.57 -24.26 15.28
N GLU A 75 -8.73 -23.88 14.78
CA GLU A 75 -9.60 -22.90 15.43
C GLU A 75 -10.15 -23.40 16.79
N ASN A 76 -10.25 -24.73 16.97
CA ASN A 76 -10.74 -25.35 18.21
C ASN A 76 -9.63 -25.56 19.25
N THR A 77 -8.36 -25.30 18.91
CA THR A 77 -7.24 -25.46 19.84
C THR A 77 -6.97 -24.23 20.70
N GLY A 78 -7.63 -23.10 20.42
CA GLY A 78 -7.32 -21.81 21.06
C GLY A 78 -5.94 -21.26 20.67
N MET A 79 -5.25 -21.87 19.70
CA MET A 79 -4.00 -21.35 19.15
C MET A 79 -4.26 -20.14 18.25
N PHE A 80 -3.37 -19.17 18.31
CA PHE A 80 -3.48 -17.94 17.52
C PHE A 80 -2.29 -17.80 16.58
N LEU A 81 -2.57 -17.27 15.38
CA LEU A 81 -1.51 -16.88 14.47
C LEU A 81 -0.77 -15.69 15.09
N PRO A 82 0.57 -15.75 15.24
CA PRO A 82 1.32 -14.65 15.84
C PRO A 82 1.15 -13.36 15.00
N PRO A 83 1.20 -12.17 15.63
CA PRO A 83 0.97 -10.90 14.94
C PRO A 83 1.82 -10.73 13.68
N TRP A 84 3.09 -11.11 13.74
CA TRP A 84 4.03 -11.02 12.62
C TRP A 84 3.60 -11.81 11.37
N GLU A 85 3.02 -12.99 11.56
CA GLU A 85 2.57 -13.83 10.44
C GLU A 85 1.27 -13.29 9.83
N ARG A 86 0.40 -12.66 10.65
CA ARG A 86 -0.75 -11.89 10.16
C ARG A 86 -0.29 -10.69 9.35
N THR A 87 0.71 -9.94 9.82
CA THR A 87 1.28 -8.80 9.09
C THR A 87 1.77 -9.22 7.71
N LYS A 88 2.51 -10.33 7.59
CA LYS A 88 2.94 -10.86 6.29
C LYS A 88 1.78 -11.24 5.37
N LEU A 89 0.71 -11.79 5.93
CA LEU A 89 -0.49 -12.15 5.17
C LEU A 89 -1.21 -10.92 4.61
N PHE A 90 -1.32 -9.86 5.42
CA PHE A 90 -2.05 -8.65 5.04
C PHE A 90 -1.18 -7.59 4.35
N ALA A 91 0.15 -7.67 4.44
CA ALA A 91 1.06 -6.70 3.84
C ALA A 91 0.83 -6.50 2.34
N PRO A 92 0.70 -7.54 1.50
CA PRO A 92 0.42 -7.35 0.08
C PRO A 92 -0.88 -6.59 -0.20
N LEU A 93 -1.94 -6.86 0.58
CA LEU A 93 -3.21 -6.15 0.45
C LEU A 93 -3.10 -4.70 0.89
N PHE A 94 -2.42 -4.45 2.01
CA PHE A 94 -2.19 -3.10 2.51
C PHE A 94 -1.42 -2.24 1.50
N PHE A 95 -0.28 -2.73 1.00
CA PHE A 95 0.51 -2.00 0.01
C PHE A 95 -0.22 -1.81 -1.32
N CYS A 96 -1.04 -2.80 -1.73
CA CYS A 96 -1.89 -2.66 -2.90
C CYS A 96 -2.86 -1.47 -2.76
N VAL A 97 -3.59 -1.37 -1.64
CA VAL A 97 -4.52 -0.26 -1.39
C VAL A 97 -3.79 1.08 -1.35
N VAL A 98 -2.66 1.15 -0.65
CA VAL A 98 -1.84 2.37 -0.56
C VAL A 98 -1.38 2.84 -1.95
N PHE A 99 -0.88 1.93 -2.79
CA PHE A 99 -0.41 2.28 -4.12
C PHE A 99 -1.53 2.64 -5.09
N ILE A 100 -2.71 2.06 -4.94
CA ILE A 100 -3.90 2.47 -5.70
C ILE A 100 -4.29 3.91 -5.32
N ILE A 101 -4.33 4.25 -4.03
CA ILE A 101 -4.67 5.61 -3.56
C ILE A 101 -3.66 6.63 -4.10
N ILE A 102 -2.37 6.33 -3.99
CA ILE A 102 -1.30 7.19 -4.51
C ILE A 102 -1.43 7.33 -6.03
N GLY A 103 -1.60 6.23 -6.77
CA GLY A 103 -1.76 6.26 -8.22
C GLY A 103 -2.95 7.11 -8.65
N PHE A 104 -4.09 6.98 -7.98
CA PHE A 104 -5.27 7.81 -8.21
C PHE A 104 -5.02 9.29 -7.90
N ALA A 105 -4.34 9.61 -6.81
CA ALA A 105 -4.01 11.00 -6.46
C ALA A 105 -3.18 11.67 -7.57
N PHE A 106 -2.20 10.97 -8.14
CA PHE A 106 -1.41 11.45 -9.28
C PHE A 106 -2.24 11.60 -10.56
N LEU A 107 -3.18 10.68 -10.84
CA LEU A 107 -4.02 10.74 -12.04
C LEU A 107 -5.08 11.86 -11.98
N VAL A 108 -5.66 12.11 -10.81
CA VAL A 108 -6.69 13.15 -10.61
C VAL A 108 -6.08 14.55 -10.53
N GLY A 109 -4.75 14.65 -10.32
CA GLY A 109 -4.04 15.92 -10.33
C GLY A 109 -4.54 16.89 -9.26
N THR A 110 -5.08 16.38 -8.15
CA THR A 110 -5.40 17.24 -7.01
C THR A 110 -4.07 17.62 -6.36
N PRO A 111 -3.62 18.88 -6.45
CA PRO A 111 -2.60 19.31 -5.51
C PRO A 111 -3.20 19.05 -4.13
N LEU A 112 -2.49 18.31 -3.29
CA LEU A 112 -2.80 18.21 -1.88
C LEU A 112 -2.74 19.66 -1.37
N LYS A 113 -3.88 20.35 -1.37
CA LYS A 113 -4.00 21.71 -0.84
C LYS A 113 -4.02 21.52 0.67
N LEU A 114 -2.83 21.25 1.22
CA LEU A 114 -2.52 21.41 2.62
C LEU A 114 -2.71 22.90 2.90
N TRP A 115 -3.95 23.25 3.22
CA TRP A 115 -4.26 24.49 3.91
C TRP A 115 -3.50 24.43 5.23
N VAL A 116 -2.33 25.04 5.23
CA VAL A 116 -1.76 25.65 6.43
C VAL A 116 -2.03 27.13 6.22
N ASP A 117 -2.95 27.67 7.03
CA ASP A 117 -3.26 29.10 7.10
C ASP A 117 -2.01 29.95 7.37
#